data_AF-A0A8W8M7H7-F1
#
_entry.id   AF-A0A8W8M7H7-F1
#
_cell.length_a   1.000
_cell.length_b   1.000
_cell.length_c   1.000
_cell.angle_alpha   90.00
_cell.angle_beta   90.00
_cell.angle_gamma   90.00
#
_symmetry.space_group_name_H-M   'P 1'
#
loop_
_entity.id
_entity.type
_entity.pdbx_description
1 polymer ?
#
loop_
_entity_poly.entity_id
_entity_poly.type
_entity_poly.pdbx_seq_one_letter_code
_entity_poly.pdbx_strand_id
1 'polypeptide(L)'
;MSEVKQEKFDAVFVCNGHDSNPYIPDIAGMDEFEGRKLHSKWFRFEEHFDGLRVAILGCHFSGEEISMNVAKYAKKVFACHRRMPKEFPPSFPKEIEQRPPFVRMTKDSIVFPDGSSEKVDAIIFCTGYRYSFPFLNDGLITIKDERIEPIYKHMVHIEHQNLIFFGIPRQLSYCPHFHEMAKFAIKLLAGKITLPCKEEMRAESEAEYQARLKEGKPPIFAHYMGDGHRQTEFNAQIAKLGGFEPLPPVIQMIWDDVLDERYMNITHINEFDYEITWPNSYRCLTPEKVKSRVSKAENVVGK
;
A
#
# COMPACT_ATOMS: atom_id res chain seq x y z
N MET A 1 -25.31 25.39 9.87
CA MET A 1 -23.84 25.34 9.95
C MET A 1 -23.49 24.85 11.34
N SER A 2 -22.75 23.76 11.46
CA SER A 2 -22.20 23.34 12.75
C SER A 2 -21.28 24.43 13.29
N GLU A 3 -21.35 24.72 14.58
CA GLU A 3 -20.48 25.68 15.25
C GLU A 3 -19.02 25.19 15.19
N VAL A 4 -18.10 26.07 14.78
CA VAL A 4 -16.66 25.76 14.75
C VAL A 4 -16.10 25.97 16.15
N LYS A 5 -15.67 24.88 16.79
CA LYS A 5 -15.00 24.92 18.10
C LYS A 5 -13.48 24.86 17.92
N GLN A 6 -12.76 25.65 18.68
CA GLN A 6 -11.30 25.60 18.76
C GLN A 6 -10.86 25.20 20.16
N GLU A 7 -9.92 24.27 20.23
CA GLU A 7 -9.34 23.77 21.48
C GLU A 7 -7.82 23.71 21.35
N LYS A 8 -7.11 23.78 22.48
CA LYS A 8 -5.65 23.73 22.54
C LYS A 8 -5.22 22.38 23.10
N PHE A 9 -4.21 21.79 22.47
CA PHE A 9 -3.62 20.51 22.88
C PHE A 9 -2.10 20.65 22.92
N ASP A 10 -1.46 19.96 23.87
CA ASP A 10 0.01 19.94 24.00
C ASP A 10 0.68 19.05 22.95
N ALA A 11 -0.06 18.09 22.37
CA ALA A 11 0.42 17.20 21.33
C ALA A 11 -0.72 16.83 20.36
N VAL A 12 -0.34 16.50 19.12
CA VAL A 12 -1.28 16.12 18.05
C VAL A 12 -0.77 14.86 17.36
N PHE A 13 -1.63 13.84 17.31
CA PHE A 13 -1.43 12.66 16.47
C PHE A 13 -2.25 12.79 15.18
N VAL A 14 -1.58 12.75 14.04
CA VAL A 14 -2.20 12.78 12.71
C VAL A 14 -2.41 11.35 12.24
N CYS A 15 -3.66 10.89 12.28
CA CYS A 15 -4.05 9.49 12.02
C CYS A 15 -5.14 9.35 10.94
N ASN A 16 -5.21 10.28 9.98
CA ASN A 16 -6.28 10.30 8.96
C ASN A 16 -6.10 9.29 7.82
N GLY A 17 -5.00 8.52 7.83
CA GLY A 17 -4.65 7.56 6.79
C GLY A 17 -4.29 8.19 5.45
N HIS A 18 -3.97 7.34 4.46
CA HIS A 18 -3.55 7.77 3.11
C HIS A 18 -4.39 7.19 1.97
N ASP A 19 -5.28 6.24 2.20
CA ASP A 19 -6.07 5.57 1.14
C ASP A 19 -7.44 6.23 0.92
N SER A 20 -7.44 7.57 0.88
CA SER A 20 -8.68 8.35 0.75
C SER A 20 -8.64 9.47 -0.29
N ASN A 21 -7.48 10.01 -0.66
CA ASN A 21 -7.40 11.00 -1.74
C ASN A 21 -7.01 10.29 -3.05
N PRO A 22 -7.95 10.00 -3.97
CA PRO A 22 -7.68 9.15 -5.13
C PRO A 22 -6.73 9.83 -6.10
N TYR A 23 -5.80 9.07 -6.69
CA TYR A 23 -5.03 9.55 -7.83
C TYR A 23 -5.72 9.12 -9.12
N ILE A 24 -6.26 10.06 -9.88
CA ILE A 24 -6.78 9.82 -11.23
C ILE A 24 -5.81 10.49 -12.21
N PRO A 25 -5.11 9.73 -13.07
CA PRO A 25 -4.20 10.33 -14.06
C PRO A 25 -5.00 11.09 -15.11
N ASP A 26 -4.48 12.23 -15.53
CA ASP A 26 -4.99 12.94 -16.71
C ASP A 26 -4.65 12.14 -17.97
N ILE A 27 -5.68 11.73 -18.71
CA ILE A 27 -5.58 10.89 -19.90
C ILE A 27 -6.41 11.55 -21.00
N ALA A 28 -5.80 11.75 -22.16
CA ALA A 28 -6.46 12.40 -23.30
C ALA A 28 -7.80 11.74 -23.64
N GLY A 29 -8.83 12.56 -23.90
CA GLY A 29 -10.19 12.10 -24.23
C GLY A 29 -11.02 11.64 -23.02
N MET A 30 -10.57 11.88 -21.78
CA MET A 30 -11.35 11.51 -20.58
C MET A 30 -12.75 12.13 -20.54
N ASP A 31 -12.87 13.39 -20.98
CA ASP A 31 -14.15 14.11 -21.07
C ASP A 31 -15.03 13.64 -22.24
N GLU A 32 -14.43 13.02 -23.26
CA GLU A 32 -15.16 12.45 -24.40
C GLU A 32 -15.79 11.10 -24.08
N PHE A 33 -15.21 10.32 -23.16
CA PHE A 33 -15.67 8.97 -22.83
C PHE A 33 -17.05 8.99 -22.16
N GLU A 34 -18.06 8.38 -22.81
CA GLU A 34 -19.44 8.37 -22.34
C GLU A 34 -19.75 7.22 -21.36
N GLY A 35 -18.85 6.23 -21.27
CA GLY A 35 -18.98 5.12 -20.34
C GLY A 35 -18.75 5.52 -18.88
N ARG A 36 -18.97 4.56 -17.98
CA ARG A 36 -18.81 4.78 -16.53
C ARG A 36 -17.33 4.95 -16.18
N LYS A 37 -17.02 5.95 -15.35
CA LYS A 37 -15.66 6.21 -14.84
C LYS A 37 -15.69 6.27 -13.31
N LEU A 38 -14.86 5.50 -12.63
CA LEU A 38 -14.71 5.58 -11.17
C LEU A 38 -13.32 5.17 -10.72
N HIS A 39 -12.85 5.74 -9.62
CA HIS A 39 -11.69 5.23 -8.88
C HIS A 39 -12.09 4.07 -7.94
N SER A 40 -11.15 3.20 -7.62
CA SER A 40 -11.33 2.09 -6.66
C SER A 40 -11.88 2.53 -5.30
N LYS A 41 -11.64 3.79 -4.90
CA LYS A 41 -12.22 4.44 -3.72
C LYS A 41 -13.75 4.31 -3.65
N TRP A 42 -14.42 4.38 -4.79
CA TRP A 42 -15.88 4.35 -4.90
C TRP A 42 -16.41 2.99 -5.40
N PHE A 43 -15.54 2.02 -5.65
CA PHE A 43 -15.95 0.66 -5.98
C PHE A 43 -16.59 -0.01 -4.75
N ARG A 44 -17.75 -0.65 -4.92
CA ARG A 44 -18.49 -1.27 -3.81
C ARG A 44 -19.05 -2.65 -4.15
N PHE A 45 -19.60 -2.81 -5.35
CA PHE A 45 -20.31 -4.01 -5.77
C PHE A 45 -19.91 -4.35 -7.21
N GLU A 46 -19.36 -5.55 -7.40
CA GLU A 46 -18.95 -6.08 -8.71
C GLU A 46 -20.13 -6.36 -9.65
N GLU A 47 -21.32 -6.64 -9.11
CA GLU A 47 -22.56 -6.91 -9.86
C GLU A 47 -23.00 -5.72 -10.71
N HIS A 48 -22.60 -4.49 -10.34
CA HIS A 48 -22.88 -3.30 -11.13
C HIS A 48 -22.21 -3.30 -12.52
N PHE A 49 -21.28 -4.24 -12.75
CA PHE A 49 -20.55 -4.42 -14.00
C PHE A 49 -21.00 -5.65 -14.79
N ASP A 50 -22.11 -6.28 -14.40
CA ASP A 50 -22.68 -7.43 -15.10
C ASP A 50 -22.90 -7.16 -16.60
N GLY A 51 -22.42 -8.07 -17.44
CA GLY A 51 -22.51 -7.98 -18.89
C GLY A 51 -21.67 -6.87 -19.56
N LEU A 52 -20.96 -6.04 -18.80
CA LEU A 52 -20.15 -4.93 -19.33
C LEU A 52 -18.75 -5.37 -19.78
N ARG A 53 -18.15 -4.59 -20.67
CA ARG A 53 -16.70 -4.62 -20.96
C ARG A 53 -16.01 -3.59 -20.08
N VAL A 54 -15.12 -4.03 -19.20
CA VAL A 54 -14.52 -3.18 -18.16
C VAL A 54 -13.02 -3.09 -18.34
N ALA A 55 -12.49 -1.88 -18.38
CA ALA A 55 -11.06 -1.63 -18.26
C ALA A 55 -10.69 -1.26 -16.83
N ILE A 56 -9.62 -1.86 -16.30
CA ILE A 56 -9.09 -1.58 -14.98
C ILE A 56 -7.68 -1.03 -15.16
N LEU A 57 -7.47 0.24 -14.82
CA LEU A 57 -6.17 0.90 -14.94
C LEU A 57 -5.38 0.78 -13.64
N GLY A 58 -4.27 0.05 -13.67
CA GLY A 58 -3.47 -0.28 -12.50
C GLY A 58 -3.81 -1.67 -11.96
N CYS A 59 -2.77 -2.47 -11.71
CA CYS A 59 -2.91 -3.87 -11.32
C CYS A 59 -1.88 -4.23 -10.24
N HIS A 60 -2.01 -3.57 -9.09
CA HIS A 60 -1.40 -3.98 -7.82
C HIS A 60 -2.51 -4.54 -6.92
N PHE A 61 -2.52 -4.29 -5.60
CA PHE A 61 -3.47 -4.93 -4.67
C PHE A 61 -4.94 -4.75 -5.08
N SER A 62 -5.45 -3.51 -5.10
CA SER A 62 -6.86 -3.26 -5.49
C SER A 62 -7.13 -3.63 -6.94
N GLY A 63 -6.17 -3.43 -7.83
CA GLY A 63 -6.35 -3.72 -9.26
C GLY A 63 -6.49 -5.20 -9.55
N GLU A 64 -5.67 -6.05 -8.92
CA GLU A 64 -5.76 -7.51 -9.04
C GLU A 64 -7.08 -8.02 -8.46
N GLU A 65 -7.42 -7.61 -7.24
CA GLU A 65 -8.64 -8.06 -6.55
C GLU A 65 -9.92 -7.61 -7.28
N ILE A 66 -10.02 -6.32 -7.63
CA ILE A 66 -11.17 -5.79 -8.37
C ILE A 66 -11.27 -6.45 -9.75
N SER A 67 -10.14 -6.73 -10.42
CA SER A 67 -10.18 -7.45 -11.70
C SER A 67 -10.79 -8.84 -11.57
N MET A 68 -10.38 -9.60 -10.54
CA MET A 68 -10.92 -10.93 -10.28
C MET A 68 -12.40 -10.90 -9.86
N ASN A 69 -12.81 -9.92 -9.05
CA ASN A 69 -14.21 -9.81 -8.63
C ASN A 69 -15.12 -9.38 -9.78
N VAL A 70 -14.72 -8.38 -10.55
CA VAL A 70 -15.48 -7.92 -11.72
C VAL A 70 -15.55 -8.98 -12.81
N ALA A 71 -14.49 -9.78 -13.02
CA ALA A 71 -14.47 -10.84 -14.02
C ALA A 71 -15.52 -11.94 -13.81
N LYS A 72 -16.08 -12.08 -12.58
CA LYS A 72 -17.17 -13.02 -12.29
C LYS A 72 -18.50 -12.62 -12.96
N TYR A 73 -18.68 -11.34 -13.30
CA TYR A 73 -19.95 -10.78 -13.80
C TYR A 73 -19.80 -10.08 -15.16
N ALA A 74 -18.66 -9.41 -15.37
CA ALA A 74 -18.41 -8.67 -16.60
C ALA A 74 -18.30 -9.60 -17.81
N LYS A 75 -18.75 -9.10 -18.97
CA LYS A 75 -18.58 -9.79 -20.26
C LYS A 75 -17.10 -9.92 -20.66
N LYS A 76 -16.27 -8.93 -20.31
CA LYS A 76 -14.82 -8.93 -20.57
C LYS A 76 -14.13 -7.95 -19.63
N VAL A 77 -12.96 -8.33 -19.13
CA VAL A 77 -12.10 -7.45 -18.31
C VAL A 77 -10.74 -7.27 -18.97
N PHE A 78 -10.29 -6.02 -19.05
CA PHE A 78 -8.94 -5.64 -19.45
C PHE A 78 -8.19 -5.11 -18.22
N ALA A 79 -7.16 -5.81 -17.78
CA ALA A 79 -6.25 -5.33 -16.74
C ALA A 79 -5.10 -4.55 -17.39
N CYS A 80 -5.14 -3.23 -17.30
CA CYS A 80 -4.19 -2.34 -17.96
C CYS A 80 -3.07 -1.92 -16.99
N HIS A 81 -1.84 -2.38 -17.21
CA HIS A 81 -0.72 -2.16 -16.26
C HIS A 81 0.66 -2.14 -16.93
N ARG A 82 1.67 -1.67 -16.18
CA ARG A 82 3.08 -1.57 -16.62
C ARG A 82 3.93 -2.82 -16.35
N ARG A 83 3.44 -3.74 -15.50
CA ARG A 83 4.15 -4.97 -15.14
C ARG A 83 4.29 -5.91 -16.33
N MET A 84 5.40 -6.64 -16.41
CA MET A 84 5.58 -7.70 -17.41
C MET A 84 4.70 -8.91 -17.07
N PRO A 85 4.25 -9.71 -18.07
CA PRO A 85 3.42 -10.89 -17.81
C PRO A 85 4.03 -11.89 -16.82
N LYS A 86 5.36 -12.05 -16.83
CA LYS A 86 6.10 -12.94 -15.89
C LYS A 86 6.06 -12.48 -14.43
N GLU A 87 5.68 -11.23 -14.17
CA GLU A 87 5.55 -10.69 -12.82
C GLU A 87 4.17 -10.99 -12.22
N PHE A 88 3.22 -11.52 -12.99
CA PHE A 88 1.90 -11.87 -12.49
C PHE A 88 1.89 -13.23 -11.82
N PRO A 89 1.04 -13.40 -10.79
CA PRO A 89 0.75 -14.69 -10.20
C PRO A 89 0.42 -15.73 -11.28
N PRO A 90 1.01 -16.93 -11.26
CA PRO A 90 0.66 -18.00 -12.21
C PRO A 90 -0.81 -18.41 -12.16
N SER A 91 -1.46 -18.19 -11.01
CA SER A 91 -2.89 -18.44 -10.76
C SER A 91 -3.79 -17.27 -11.16
N PHE A 92 -3.25 -16.16 -11.68
CA PHE A 92 -4.08 -15.04 -12.12
C PHE A 92 -4.99 -15.49 -13.29
N PRO A 93 -6.31 -15.20 -13.25
CA PRO A 93 -7.26 -15.74 -14.22
C PRO A 93 -6.94 -15.36 -15.67
N LYS A 94 -6.98 -16.34 -16.58
CA LYS A 94 -6.57 -16.17 -18.00
C LYS A 94 -7.61 -15.43 -18.83
N GLU A 95 -8.86 -15.42 -18.37
CA GLU A 95 -9.97 -14.69 -18.97
C GLU A 95 -9.82 -13.17 -18.85
N ILE A 96 -9.07 -12.72 -17.82
CA ILE A 96 -8.70 -11.32 -17.62
C ILE A 96 -7.56 -10.99 -18.59
N GLU A 97 -7.84 -10.13 -19.55
CA GLU A 97 -6.88 -9.80 -20.58
C GLU A 97 -5.92 -8.72 -20.10
N GLN A 98 -4.64 -9.07 -19.99
CA GLN A 98 -3.60 -8.11 -19.63
C GLN A 98 -3.22 -7.25 -20.83
N ARG A 99 -3.21 -5.93 -20.65
CA ARG A 99 -2.85 -4.94 -21.67
C ARG A 99 -1.89 -3.88 -21.09
N PRO A 100 -1.10 -3.19 -21.93
CA PRO A 100 -0.39 -2.00 -21.47
C PRO A 100 -1.39 -0.92 -21.01
N PRO A 101 -0.94 0.09 -20.25
CA PRO A 101 -1.80 1.23 -19.90
C PRO A 101 -2.29 1.90 -21.18
N PHE A 102 -3.60 2.10 -21.31
CA PHE A 102 -4.16 2.89 -22.41
C PHE A 102 -3.72 4.35 -22.27
N VAL A 103 -3.57 5.03 -23.40
CA VAL A 103 -3.00 6.39 -23.50
C VAL A 103 -4.02 7.44 -23.89
N ARG A 104 -5.17 7.00 -24.40
CA ARG A 104 -6.26 7.88 -24.83
C ARG A 104 -7.60 7.16 -24.70
N MET A 105 -8.66 7.91 -24.43
CA MET A 105 -10.04 7.44 -24.49
C MET A 105 -10.74 8.08 -25.71
N THR A 106 -11.71 7.38 -26.27
CA THR A 106 -12.69 7.92 -27.22
C THR A 106 -14.06 7.96 -26.56
N LYS A 107 -15.11 8.28 -27.31
CA LYS A 107 -16.51 8.21 -26.85
C LYS A 107 -16.89 6.85 -26.21
N ASP A 108 -16.42 5.72 -26.77
CA ASP A 108 -16.84 4.37 -26.37
C ASP A 108 -15.68 3.35 -26.24
N SER A 109 -14.44 3.79 -26.34
CA SER A 109 -13.27 2.90 -26.43
C SER A 109 -12.05 3.44 -25.68
N ILE A 110 -11.11 2.54 -25.36
CA ILE A 110 -9.75 2.86 -24.90
C ILE A 110 -8.74 2.57 -26.02
N VAL A 111 -7.71 3.40 -26.12
CA VAL A 111 -6.65 3.30 -27.15
C VAL A 111 -5.30 3.05 -26.48
N PHE A 112 -4.60 2.02 -26.95
CA PHE A 112 -3.31 1.58 -26.43
C PHE A 112 -2.12 2.26 -27.13
N PRO A 113 -0.90 2.18 -26.58
CA PRO A 113 0.28 2.82 -27.16
C PRO A 113 0.62 2.39 -28.59
N ASP A 114 0.22 1.18 -28.99
CA ASP A 114 0.42 0.64 -30.34
C ASP A 114 -0.64 1.11 -31.36
N GLY A 115 -1.58 1.95 -30.93
CA GLY A 115 -2.69 2.45 -31.75
C GLY A 115 -3.89 1.49 -31.82
N SER A 116 -3.79 0.28 -31.27
CA SER A 116 -4.94 -0.62 -31.14
C SER A 116 -5.96 -0.05 -30.16
N SER A 117 -7.22 -0.46 -30.29
CA SER A 117 -8.31 0.05 -29.45
C SER A 117 -9.33 -1.03 -29.13
N GLU A 118 -9.93 -0.94 -27.95
CA GLU A 118 -10.97 -1.85 -27.48
C GLU A 118 -12.17 -1.05 -26.98
N LYS A 119 -13.37 -1.49 -27.35
CA LYS A 119 -14.61 -0.91 -26.81
C LYS A 119 -14.76 -1.29 -25.34
N VAL A 120 -15.10 -0.32 -24.50
CA VAL A 120 -15.34 -0.55 -23.07
C VAL A 120 -16.51 0.31 -22.58
N ASP A 121 -17.33 -0.27 -21.71
CA ASP A 121 -18.51 0.37 -21.15
C ASP A 121 -18.20 1.06 -19.80
N ALA A 122 -17.13 0.61 -19.12
CA ALA A 122 -16.69 1.15 -17.85
C ALA A 122 -15.16 1.12 -17.69
N ILE A 123 -14.64 2.12 -16.97
CA ILE A 123 -13.24 2.24 -16.59
C ILE A 123 -13.15 2.38 -15.06
N ILE A 124 -12.39 1.50 -14.43
CA ILE A 124 -12.06 1.55 -13.00
C ILE A 124 -10.59 1.95 -12.83
N PHE A 125 -10.34 3.11 -12.23
CA PHE A 125 -9.00 3.56 -11.88
C PHE A 125 -8.55 2.92 -10.57
N CYS A 126 -7.63 1.96 -10.67
CA CYS A 126 -6.92 1.32 -9.58
C CYS A 126 -5.49 1.89 -9.46
N THR A 127 -5.40 3.22 -9.58
CA THR A 127 -4.15 3.99 -9.72
C THR A 127 -3.59 4.50 -8.40
N GLY A 128 -4.19 4.12 -7.27
CA GLY A 128 -3.70 4.38 -5.93
C GLY A 128 -4.13 5.75 -5.39
N TYR A 129 -3.46 6.18 -4.32
CA TYR A 129 -3.86 7.34 -3.54
C TYR A 129 -2.69 8.27 -3.25
N ARG A 130 -3.01 9.56 -3.13
CA ARG A 130 -2.09 10.65 -2.79
C ARG A 130 -2.16 10.94 -1.30
N TYR A 131 -1.04 11.29 -0.68
CA TYR A 131 -1.10 11.89 0.65
C TYR A 131 -1.87 13.21 0.63
N SER A 132 -2.67 13.46 1.66
CA SER A 132 -3.47 14.67 1.78
C SER A 132 -3.74 14.99 3.24
N PHE A 133 -3.39 16.20 3.65
CA PHE A 133 -3.59 16.71 5.00
C PHE A 133 -4.18 18.14 4.93
N PRO A 134 -5.40 18.31 4.38
CA PRO A 134 -5.98 19.63 4.13
C PRO A 134 -6.29 20.43 5.40
N PHE A 135 -6.19 19.78 6.57
CA PHE A 135 -6.38 20.38 7.89
C PHE A 135 -5.08 20.89 8.53
N LEU A 136 -3.92 20.62 7.91
CA LEU A 136 -2.64 21.20 8.35
C LEU A 136 -2.39 22.50 7.61
N ASN A 137 -1.87 23.51 8.32
CA ASN A 137 -1.54 24.80 7.72
C ASN A 137 -0.43 24.67 6.67
N ASP A 138 -0.48 25.55 5.67
CA ASP A 138 0.55 25.66 4.64
C ASP A 138 1.92 25.88 5.27
N GLY A 139 2.93 25.15 4.77
CA GLY A 139 4.31 25.24 5.22
C GLY A 139 4.67 24.40 6.44
N LEU A 140 3.70 23.80 7.14
CA LEU A 140 3.98 22.85 8.23
C LEU A 140 4.62 21.58 7.69
N ILE A 141 4.11 21.05 6.59
CA ILE A 141 4.71 19.94 5.86
C ILE A 141 4.78 20.27 4.37
N THR A 142 5.72 19.64 3.68
CA THR A 142 5.82 19.63 2.22
C THR A 142 5.59 18.21 1.74
N ILE A 143 4.76 18.05 0.70
CA ILE A 143 4.58 16.79 -0.01
C ILE A 143 5.12 16.97 -1.41
N LYS A 144 6.27 16.37 -1.71
CA LYS A 144 6.88 16.40 -3.04
C LYS A 144 7.10 14.99 -3.54
N ASP A 145 6.51 14.65 -4.68
CA ASP A 145 6.60 13.31 -5.27
C ASP A 145 6.20 12.17 -4.30
N GLU A 146 5.17 12.41 -3.48
CA GLU A 146 4.71 11.55 -2.36
C GLU A 146 5.69 11.37 -1.19
N ARG A 147 6.80 12.10 -1.15
CA ARG A 147 7.64 12.25 0.04
C ARG A 147 7.08 13.36 0.92
N ILE A 148 6.91 13.09 2.20
CA ILE A 148 6.50 14.05 3.23
C ILE A 148 7.73 14.51 4.01
N GLU A 149 7.88 15.83 4.14
CA GLU A 149 8.99 16.46 4.87
C GLU A 149 8.46 17.63 5.71
N PRO A 150 9.10 18.01 6.83
CA PRO A 150 10.26 17.37 7.46
C PRO A 150 9.84 16.40 8.58
N ILE A 151 9.80 15.10 8.29
CA ILE A 151 9.49 14.06 9.29
C ILE A 151 10.67 13.11 9.50
N TYR A 152 10.94 12.76 10.75
CA TYR A 152 11.93 11.77 11.17
C TYR A 152 11.27 10.41 11.36
N LYS A 153 11.93 9.35 10.86
CA LYS A 153 11.43 7.97 10.91
C LYS A 153 9.98 7.85 10.41
N HIS A 154 9.63 8.62 9.39
CA HIS A 154 8.28 8.66 8.80
C HIS A 154 7.14 8.95 9.80
N MET A 155 7.47 9.52 10.97
CA MET A 155 6.53 9.68 12.08
C MET A 155 6.60 11.07 12.71
N VAL A 156 7.77 11.50 13.19
CA VAL A 156 7.86 12.66 14.08
C VAL A 156 8.20 13.91 13.28
N HIS A 157 7.44 14.99 13.42
CA HIS A 157 7.80 16.25 12.80
C HIS A 157 9.11 16.81 13.42
N ILE A 158 10.11 17.07 12.58
CA ILE A 158 11.48 17.40 13.05
C ILE A 158 11.51 18.72 13.84
N GLU A 159 10.71 19.71 13.45
CA GLU A 159 10.65 20.99 14.16
C GLU A 159 9.74 21.00 15.38
N HIS A 160 8.75 20.11 15.38
CA HIS A 160 7.63 20.09 16.33
C HIS A 160 7.40 18.65 16.78
N GLN A 161 8.23 18.15 17.70
CA GLN A 161 8.25 16.73 18.06
C GLN A 161 6.97 16.22 18.74
N ASN A 162 6.07 17.14 19.12
CA ASN A 162 4.73 16.86 19.61
C ASN A 162 3.67 16.73 18.49
N LEU A 163 4.05 16.90 17.23
CA LEU A 163 3.26 16.59 16.04
C LEU A 163 3.78 15.28 15.44
N ILE A 164 2.98 14.21 15.57
CA ILE A 164 3.40 12.85 15.20
C ILE A 164 2.38 12.25 14.24
N PHE A 165 2.86 11.64 13.16
CA PHE A 165 2.06 11.06 12.09
C PHE A 165 2.00 9.53 12.23
N PHE A 166 0.80 9.00 12.08
CA PHE A 166 0.54 7.57 11.95
C PHE A 166 -0.03 7.29 10.56
N GLY A 167 0.39 6.17 9.97
CA GLY A 167 -0.08 5.78 8.64
C GLY A 167 0.56 6.59 7.52
N ILE A 168 1.83 7.02 7.68
CA ILE A 168 2.67 7.43 6.55
C ILE A 168 3.33 6.22 5.88
N PRO A 169 3.98 5.28 6.60
CA PRO A 169 4.58 4.13 5.91
C PRO A 169 3.51 3.25 5.23
N ARG A 170 3.77 2.87 3.97
CA ARG A 170 2.91 1.98 3.19
C ARG A 170 3.47 0.56 3.20
N GLN A 171 2.61 -0.44 3.07
CA GLN A 171 3.00 -1.86 3.02
C GLN A 171 3.71 -2.35 4.29
N LEU A 172 3.01 -2.22 5.41
CA LEU A 172 3.40 -2.80 6.70
C LEU A 172 2.50 -4.00 7.03
N SER A 173 2.98 -4.87 7.90
CA SER A 173 2.09 -5.62 8.79
C SER A 173 1.42 -4.63 9.75
N TYR A 174 0.29 -4.06 9.34
CA TYR A 174 -0.25 -2.81 9.91
C TYR A 174 -0.46 -2.84 11.43
N CYS A 175 -1.29 -3.74 11.94
CA CYS A 175 -1.61 -3.79 13.38
C CYS A 175 -0.38 -3.88 14.30
N PRO A 176 0.55 -4.84 14.13
CA PRO A 176 1.72 -4.91 14.99
C PRO A 176 2.64 -3.70 14.86
N HIS A 177 2.84 -3.15 13.65
CA HIS A 177 3.66 -1.95 13.49
C HIS A 177 3.02 -0.71 14.11
N PHE A 178 1.71 -0.50 13.94
CA PHE A 178 1.02 0.63 14.56
C PHE A 178 1.06 0.57 16.09
N HIS A 179 1.03 -0.63 16.68
CA HIS A 179 1.22 -0.81 18.13
C HIS A 179 2.61 -0.35 18.60
N GLU A 180 3.67 -0.76 17.92
CA GLU A 180 5.03 -0.32 18.28
C GLU A 180 5.26 1.18 18.01
N MET A 181 4.68 1.72 16.93
CA MET A 181 4.66 3.15 16.65
C MET A 181 3.97 3.93 17.79
N ALA A 182 2.86 3.40 18.33
CA ALA A 182 2.13 4.03 19.43
C ALA A 182 2.94 4.01 20.73
N LYS A 183 3.59 2.88 21.07
CA LYS A 183 4.52 2.79 22.20
C LYS A 183 5.65 3.82 22.09
N PHE A 184 6.27 3.92 20.92
CA PHE A 184 7.31 4.91 20.65
C PHE A 184 6.80 6.34 20.87
N ALA A 185 5.67 6.70 20.26
CA ALA A 185 5.09 8.05 20.38
C ALA A 185 4.75 8.42 21.83
N ILE A 186 4.15 7.50 22.60
CA ILE A 186 3.81 7.73 24.01
C ILE A 186 5.07 7.94 24.85
N LYS A 187 6.10 7.10 24.65
CA LYS A 187 7.37 7.25 25.38
C LYS A 187 8.08 8.57 25.03
N LEU A 188 8.00 9.01 23.77
CA LEU A 188 8.54 10.29 23.32
C LEU A 188 7.82 11.45 24.02
N LEU A 189 6.49 11.49 23.99
CA LEU A 189 5.70 12.54 24.66
C LEU A 189 5.85 12.52 26.19
N ALA A 190 6.09 11.35 26.78
CA ALA A 190 6.37 11.22 28.21
C ALA A 190 7.80 11.65 28.60
N GLY A 191 8.61 12.14 27.65
CA GLY A 191 10.01 12.55 27.89
C GLY A 191 10.94 11.39 28.23
N LYS A 192 10.56 10.14 27.90
CA LYS A 192 11.37 8.94 28.15
C LYS A 192 12.30 8.59 26.99
N ILE A 193 12.18 9.30 25.87
CA ILE A 193 13.03 9.17 24.68
C ILE A 193 13.59 10.54 24.38
N THR A 194 14.91 10.59 24.16
CA THR A 194 15.57 11.77 23.61
C THR A 194 15.90 11.47 22.16
N LEU A 195 15.33 12.24 21.23
CA LEU A 195 15.68 12.13 19.81
C LEU A 195 17.06 12.75 19.52
N PRO A 196 17.72 12.34 18.43
CA PRO A 196 18.93 13.00 17.94
C PRO A 196 18.70 14.50 17.70
N CYS A 197 19.79 15.25 17.49
CA CYS A 197 19.64 16.66 17.17
C CYS A 197 18.91 16.83 15.82
N LYS A 198 18.40 18.04 15.59
CA LYS A 198 17.63 18.39 14.40
C LYS A 198 18.42 18.09 13.12
N GLU A 199 19.70 18.43 13.10
CA GLU A 199 20.61 18.24 11.99
C GLU A 199 20.81 16.75 11.68
N GLU A 200 21.01 15.92 12.71
CA GLU A 200 21.13 14.47 12.60
C GLU A 200 19.85 13.84 12.05
N MET A 201 18.68 14.23 12.56
CA MET A 201 17.39 13.72 12.07
C MET A 201 17.17 14.00 10.58
N ARG A 202 17.56 15.20 10.10
CA ARG A 202 17.48 15.56 8.67
C ARG A 202 18.46 14.75 7.84
N ALA A 203 19.71 14.67 8.29
CA ALA A 203 20.76 13.94 7.60
C ALA A 203 20.40 12.46 7.44
N GLU A 204 19.86 11.82 8.48
CA GLU A 204 19.43 10.43 8.43
C GLU A 204 18.22 10.23 7.51
N SER A 205 17.21 11.11 7.59
CA SER A 205 16.01 11.03 6.73
C SER A 205 16.35 11.24 5.25
N GLU A 206 17.31 12.11 4.95
CA GLU A 206 17.81 12.32 3.59
C GLU A 206 18.67 11.14 3.11
N ALA A 207 19.56 10.62 3.96
CA ALA A 207 20.37 9.46 3.63
C ALA A 207 19.51 8.24 3.29
N GLU A 208 18.44 7.99 4.05
CA GLU A 208 17.48 6.93 3.78
C GLU A 208 16.78 7.13 2.43
N TYR A 209 16.31 8.35 2.15
CA TYR A 209 15.65 8.66 0.87
C TYR A 209 16.61 8.48 -0.33
N GLN A 210 17.85 8.96 -0.22
CA GLN A 210 18.86 8.81 -1.26
C GLN A 210 19.27 7.35 -1.47
N ALA A 211 19.31 6.53 -0.42
CA ALA A 211 19.54 5.10 -0.56
C ALA A 211 18.46 4.43 -1.42
N ARG A 212 17.18 4.75 -1.17
CA ARG A 212 16.06 4.25 -1.99
C ARG A 212 16.19 4.65 -3.47
N LEU A 213 16.60 5.88 -3.75
CA LEU A 213 16.83 6.33 -5.14
C LEU A 213 18.00 5.57 -5.80
N LYS A 214 19.10 5.32 -5.07
CA LYS A 214 20.25 4.54 -5.57
C LYS A 214 19.90 3.09 -5.89
N GLU A 215 18.91 2.53 -5.21
CA GLU A 215 18.34 1.22 -5.52
C GLU A 215 17.40 1.22 -6.75
N GLY A 216 17.24 2.37 -7.41
CA GLY A 216 16.37 2.53 -8.58
C GLY A 216 14.88 2.64 -8.23
N LYS A 217 14.53 2.86 -6.95
CA LYS A 217 13.14 3.05 -6.55
C LYS A 217 12.66 4.45 -6.99
N PRO A 218 11.44 4.58 -7.52
CA PRO A 218 10.91 5.88 -7.89
C PRO A 218 10.61 6.73 -6.64
N PRO A 219 10.59 8.07 -6.73
CA PRO A 219 10.35 8.96 -5.59
C PRO A 219 9.11 8.62 -4.75
N ILE A 220 8.04 8.12 -5.39
CA ILE A 220 6.81 7.68 -4.71
C ILE A 220 7.01 6.55 -3.68
N PHE A 221 8.19 5.90 -3.67
CA PHE A 221 8.56 4.85 -2.71
C PHE A 221 9.29 5.41 -1.48
N ALA A 222 9.33 6.73 -1.28
CA ALA A 222 9.94 7.38 -0.12
C ALA A 222 9.47 6.81 1.23
N HIS A 223 8.21 6.36 1.28
CA HIS A 223 7.58 5.79 2.48
C HIS A 223 7.15 4.32 2.31
N TYR A 224 7.65 3.62 1.28
CA TYR A 224 7.26 2.24 0.98
C TYR A 224 8.09 1.23 1.79
N MET A 225 7.43 0.34 2.54
CA MET A 225 8.07 -0.59 3.47
C MET A 225 8.03 -2.06 3.07
N GLY A 226 7.28 -2.40 2.02
CA GLY A 226 7.10 -3.79 1.57
C GLY A 226 8.30 -4.38 0.82
N ASP A 227 9.40 -3.65 0.67
CA ASP A 227 10.62 -4.12 0.02
C ASP A 227 11.52 -4.83 1.04
N GLY A 228 11.73 -6.13 0.87
CA GLY A 228 12.64 -6.92 1.71
C GLY A 228 12.32 -6.78 3.20
N HIS A 229 13.32 -6.40 3.99
CA HIS A 229 13.21 -6.27 5.45
C HIS A 229 12.93 -4.84 5.94
N ARG A 230 12.60 -3.87 5.06
CA ARG A 230 12.46 -2.45 5.44
C ARG A 230 11.45 -2.21 6.55
N GLN A 231 10.30 -2.90 6.55
CA GLN A 231 9.32 -2.75 7.65
C GLN A 231 9.91 -3.16 9.01
N THR A 232 10.67 -4.26 9.03
CA THR A 232 11.31 -4.79 10.25
C THR A 232 12.49 -3.92 10.68
N GLU A 233 13.28 -3.42 9.74
CA GLU A 233 14.35 -2.45 10.02
C GLU A 233 13.81 -1.15 10.60
N PHE A 234 12.73 -0.61 10.01
CA PHE A 234 12.02 0.55 10.54
C PHE A 234 11.56 0.30 11.98
N ASN A 235 10.92 -0.85 12.24
CA ASN A 235 10.49 -1.22 13.57
C ASN A 235 11.67 -1.33 14.56
N ALA A 236 12.77 -2.00 14.17
CA ALA A 236 13.96 -2.14 14.99
C ALA A 236 14.59 -0.78 15.35
N GLN A 237 14.57 0.18 14.43
CA GLN A 237 15.08 1.53 14.67
C GLN A 237 14.24 2.28 15.71
N ILE A 238 12.91 2.27 15.59
CA ILE A 238 12.05 2.94 16.59
C ILE A 238 12.07 2.23 17.95
N ALA A 239 12.22 0.90 17.96
CA ALA A 239 12.36 0.11 19.19
C ALA A 239 13.67 0.43 19.92
N LYS A 240 14.78 0.51 19.17
CA LYS A 240 16.09 0.93 19.69
C LYS A 240 16.04 2.33 20.29
N LEU A 241 15.48 3.30 19.56
CA LEU A 241 15.29 4.67 20.08
C LEU A 241 14.38 4.69 21.31
N GLY A 242 13.34 3.85 21.32
CA GLY A 242 12.36 3.77 22.39
C GLY A 242 12.77 2.95 23.62
N GLY A 243 13.90 2.26 23.58
CA GLY A 243 14.32 1.34 24.64
C GLY A 243 13.25 0.29 24.93
N PHE A 244 12.77 -0.39 23.89
CA PHE A 244 11.87 -1.54 24.01
C PHE A 244 12.22 -2.62 22.98
N GLU A 245 11.74 -3.83 23.19
CA GLU A 245 12.00 -4.96 22.27
C GLU A 245 11.27 -4.75 20.93
N PRO A 246 11.94 -4.97 19.78
CA PRO A 246 11.31 -4.90 18.48
C PRO A 246 10.26 -6.01 18.28
N LEU A 247 9.52 -5.92 17.18
CA LEU A 247 8.59 -6.97 16.77
C LEU A 247 9.33 -8.31 16.65
N PRO A 248 8.69 -9.40 17.10
CA PRO A 248 9.29 -10.72 17.03
C PRO A 248 9.48 -11.15 15.56
N PRO A 249 10.58 -11.85 15.22
CA PRO A 249 10.89 -12.26 13.85
C PRO A 249 9.74 -12.99 13.12
N VAL A 250 8.90 -13.71 13.86
CA VAL A 250 7.74 -14.42 13.32
C VAL A 250 6.80 -13.54 12.48
N ILE A 251 6.70 -12.24 12.78
CA ILE A 251 5.86 -11.31 11.99
C ILE A 251 6.39 -11.18 10.56
N GLN A 252 7.69 -11.00 10.38
CA GLN A 252 8.30 -10.96 9.04
C GLN A 252 8.23 -12.33 8.36
N MET A 253 8.42 -13.41 9.12
CA MET A 253 8.37 -14.76 8.56
C MET A 253 7.00 -15.12 7.98
N ILE A 254 5.91 -14.75 8.67
CA ILE A 254 4.54 -14.93 8.17
C ILE A 254 4.29 -13.96 7.01
N TRP A 255 4.76 -12.72 7.07
CA TRP A 255 4.63 -11.76 5.97
C TRP A 255 5.25 -12.29 4.67
N ASP A 256 6.47 -12.82 4.74
CA ASP A 256 7.17 -13.39 3.59
C ASP A 256 6.39 -14.58 3.00
N ASP A 257 5.91 -15.48 3.85
CA ASP A 257 5.13 -16.65 3.43
C ASP A 257 3.78 -16.26 2.79
N VAL A 258 3.08 -15.30 3.39
CA VAL A 258 1.83 -14.76 2.84
C VAL A 258 2.08 -14.08 1.49
N LEU A 259 3.18 -13.36 1.30
CA LEU A 259 3.51 -12.75 0.01
C LEU A 259 3.85 -13.81 -1.05
N ASP A 260 4.58 -14.86 -0.68
CA ASP A 260 4.89 -15.98 -1.57
C ASP A 260 3.62 -16.73 -1.97
N GLU A 261 2.75 -17.05 -1.01
CA GLU A 261 1.46 -17.67 -1.29
C GLU A 261 0.53 -16.76 -2.08
N ARG A 262 0.56 -15.44 -1.84
CA ARG A 262 -0.17 -14.48 -2.66
C ARG A 262 0.31 -14.52 -4.12
N TYR A 263 1.61 -14.65 -4.36
CA TYR A 263 2.15 -14.77 -5.71
C TYR A 263 1.78 -16.11 -6.34
N MET A 264 1.79 -17.21 -5.60
CA MET A 264 1.51 -18.55 -6.16
C MET A 264 0.01 -18.83 -6.30
N ASN A 265 -0.83 -18.32 -5.39
CA ASN A 265 -2.21 -18.71 -5.14
C ASN A 265 -3.16 -17.51 -5.02
N ILE A 266 -3.04 -16.49 -5.87
CA ILE A 266 -3.80 -15.23 -5.71
C ILE A 266 -5.33 -15.41 -5.65
N THR A 267 -5.88 -16.49 -6.22
CA THR A 267 -7.32 -16.81 -6.19
C THR A 267 -7.77 -17.52 -4.90
N HIS A 268 -6.85 -17.99 -4.07
CA HIS A 268 -7.10 -18.77 -2.84
C HIS A 268 -6.35 -18.21 -1.62
N ILE A 269 -5.94 -16.93 -1.64
CA ILE A 269 -5.13 -16.30 -0.58
C ILE A 269 -5.78 -16.28 0.79
N ASN A 270 -7.09 -16.45 0.87
CA ASN A 270 -7.86 -16.45 2.12
C ASN A 270 -8.05 -17.86 2.69
N GLU A 271 -7.41 -18.87 2.11
CA GLU A 271 -7.54 -20.27 2.54
C GLU A 271 -6.38 -20.76 3.42
N PHE A 272 -5.48 -19.87 3.81
CA PHE A 272 -4.31 -20.18 4.62
C PHE A 272 -4.50 -19.76 6.07
N ASP A 273 -4.43 -20.73 6.97
CA ASP A 273 -4.50 -20.51 8.41
C ASP A 273 -3.11 -20.66 9.05
N TYR A 274 -2.75 -19.72 9.93
CA TYR A 274 -1.44 -19.69 10.58
C TYR A 274 -1.58 -19.65 12.11
N GLU A 275 -0.72 -20.40 12.80
CA GLU A 275 -0.56 -20.38 14.26
C GLU A 275 0.84 -19.89 14.60
N ILE A 276 0.95 -18.80 15.39
CA ILE A 276 2.23 -18.37 15.97
C ILE A 276 2.53 -19.31 17.13
N THR A 277 3.62 -20.08 17.02
CA THR A 277 4.04 -21.04 18.06
C THR A 277 5.07 -20.43 19.00
N TRP A 278 5.97 -19.58 18.50
CA TRP A 278 7.01 -18.87 19.27
C TRP A 278 7.37 -17.51 18.63
N PRO A 279 8.13 -16.63 19.32
CA PRO A 279 8.59 -15.36 18.74
C PRO A 279 9.36 -15.48 17.41
N ASN A 280 9.92 -16.66 17.12
CA ASN A 280 10.70 -16.94 15.92
C ASN A 280 10.20 -18.16 15.15
N SER A 281 8.98 -18.65 15.40
CA SER A 281 8.41 -19.74 14.62
C SER A 281 6.88 -19.70 14.56
N TYR A 282 6.35 -20.28 13.49
CA TYR A 282 4.94 -20.39 13.20
C TYR A 282 4.67 -21.69 12.47
N ARG A 283 3.39 -22.07 12.43
CA ARG A 283 2.86 -23.25 11.76
C ARG A 283 1.79 -22.82 10.76
N CYS A 284 1.79 -23.45 9.58
CA CYS A 284 0.68 -23.39 8.64
C CYS A 284 -0.27 -24.55 8.97
N LEU A 285 -1.53 -24.25 9.24
CA LEU A 285 -2.56 -25.21 9.63
C LEU A 285 -3.24 -25.87 8.43
N THR A 286 -3.01 -25.35 7.22
CA THR A 286 -3.54 -25.85 5.94
C THR A 286 -2.40 -26.15 4.93
N PRO A 287 -1.38 -26.95 5.31
CA PRO A 287 -0.19 -27.16 4.48
C PRO A 287 -0.49 -27.81 3.12
N GLU A 288 -1.58 -28.56 3.01
CA GLU A 288 -2.03 -29.21 1.77
C GLU A 288 -2.46 -28.22 0.68
N LYS A 289 -2.75 -26.97 1.04
CA LYS A 289 -3.15 -25.90 0.10
C LYS A 289 -1.99 -25.04 -0.40
N VAL A 290 -0.85 -25.12 0.28
CA VAL A 290 0.37 -24.36 -0.01
C VAL A 290 0.93 -24.80 -1.37
N LYS A 291 1.23 -23.84 -2.25
CA LYS A 291 1.89 -24.14 -3.54
C LYS A 291 3.30 -23.55 -3.64
N SER A 292 3.67 -22.61 -2.78
CA SER A 292 5.06 -22.20 -2.70
C SER A 292 5.91 -23.36 -2.18
N ARG A 293 7.06 -23.59 -2.80
CA ARG A 293 8.02 -24.63 -2.36
C ARG A 293 8.91 -24.16 -1.21
N VAL A 294 8.71 -22.94 -0.72
CA VAL A 294 9.66 -22.21 0.14
C VAL A 294 9.06 -21.90 1.51
N SER A 295 7.82 -22.33 1.80
CA SER A 295 7.21 -22.09 3.10
C SER A 295 8.13 -22.55 4.23
N LYS A 296 8.49 -21.62 5.10
CA LYS A 296 9.35 -21.84 6.27
C LYS A 296 8.54 -22.26 7.49
N ALA A 297 7.24 -22.47 7.32
CA ALA A 297 6.35 -22.92 8.37
C ALA A 297 6.80 -24.28 8.92
N GLU A 298 6.62 -24.48 10.22
CA GLU A 298 6.66 -25.82 10.78
C GLU A 298 5.54 -26.65 10.11
N ASN A 299 5.91 -27.70 9.38
CA ASN A 299 4.94 -28.57 8.71
C ASN A 299 4.22 -29.45 9.73
N VAL A 300 2.88 -29.43 9.72
CA VAL A 300 2.09 -30.47 10.40
C VAL A 300 2.14 -31.72 9.55
N VAL A 301 3.07 -32.63 9.85
CA VAL A 301 2.94 -34.01 9.36
C VAL A 301 1.82 -34.64 10.19
N GLY A 302 0.69 -34.96 9.54
CA GLY A 302 -0.52 -35.45 10.19
C GLY A 302 -0.26 -36.60 11.17
N LYS A 303 -0.92 -36.52 12.34
CA LYS A 303 -1.15 -37.68 13.22
C LYS A 303 -2.27 -38.55 12.67
#